data_AF-A0AAN7WJL6-F1
#
_entry.id   AF-A0AAN7WJL6-F1
#
_cell.length_a   1.000
_cell.length_b   1.000
_cell.length_c   1.000
_cell.angle_alpha   90.00
_cell.angle_beta   90.00
_cell.angle_gamma   90.00
#
_symmetry.space_group_name_H-M   'P 1'
#
loop_
_entity.id
_entity.type
_entity.pdbx_description
1 polymer ?
#
loop_
_entity_poly.entity_id
_entity_poly.type
_entity_poly.pdbx_seq_one_letter_code
_entity_poly.pdbx_strand_id
1 'polypeptide(L)'
;MTHPALVDCLSVDTYVGNLYSFISGTNGTRVIPFFQHVCDIVGSVLLDPHRKTPADTLNSTLVGLLETLSELLHREQRARFNEGLPNLLDSLDTSAKLMMGDSVVTSSLIISRVGDLRSVVARAHALLSTGDDAEQQDQSTRALLTSYPRDIIKPGGRHDNDKADITDMNIFPTRDEIMSDAKELLPLSDPDQPHFLDNKLERYIDTYFRLLRHDVLGQLKDDIGSFMKAIIQDPKQVSNPTPGSSDHRTYSYGNAFVSYLLLKKHGGLQARLSFQQPQSVRKRQKTDKRNWWEGSRRLEEGILLSFVWIQDSRVQHLFLTVAERSTDPKSDGSLTYSDNIATITTKLATQDQQHVGMLLKLSCEKIHGVMLEFPHVLPATFTPVLKSLQDMQRLNRMPFQDWILPTRVDQLAIALRIPPPLYARHAGFAFPLDAILGRNSNAMSLLSTSSDQDLTLIAELETKTGLDWGQCSALIAALTREFALIQGPPGTGKSYVRVKIMQIL
;
A
#
# COMPACT_ATOMS: atom_id res chain seq x y z
N MET A 1 -14.65 -20.21 -2.43
CA MET A 1 -13.18 -20.06 -2.47
C MET A 1 -12.75 -18.62 -2.22
N THR A 2 -13.56 -17.64 -2.64
CA THR A 2 -13.31 -16.19 -2.48
C THR A 2 -13.98 -15.56 -1.26
N HIS A 3 -14.58 -16.35 -0.36
CA HIS A 3 -15.30 -15.79 0.79
C HIS A 3 -14.31 -15.09 1.74
N PRO A 4 -14.60 -13.86 2.23
CA PRO A 4 -13.68 -13.09 3.08
C PRO A 4 -13.17 -13.84 4.31
N ALA A 5 -14.04 -14.63 4.95
CA ALA A 5 -13.66 -15.46 6.09
C ALA A 5 -12.57 -16.52 5.79
N LEU A 6 -12.38 -16.90 4.53
CA LEU A 6 -11.30 -17.78 4.08
C LEU A 6 -10.08 -16.97 3.64
N VAL A 7 -10.28 -15.93 2.84
CA VAL A 7 -9.19 -15.20 2.18
C VAL A 7 -8.45 -14.25 3.14
N ASP A 8 -9.15 -13.61 4.08
CA ASP A 8 -8.58 -12.57 4.95
C ASP A 8 -8.07 -13.11 6.30
N CYS A 9 -8.27 -14.40 6.56
CA CYS A 9 -8.02 -14.98 7.87
C CYS A 9 -6.61 -15.59 7.96
N LEU A 10 -5.70 -14.84 8.60
CA LEU A 10 -4.29 -15.24 8.77
C LEU A 10 -4.10 -16.60 9.47
N SER A 11 -5.02 -17.02 10.33
CA SER A 11 -4.90 -18.30 11.05
C SER A 11 -5.14 -19.53 10.17
N VAL A 12 -5.88 -19.36 9.06
CA VAL A 12 -6.15 -20.43 8.10
C VAL A 12 -5.39 -20.25 6.78
N ASP A 13 -4.62 -19.18 6.64
CA ASP A 13 -3.96 -18.79 5.40
C ASP A 13 -3.09 -19.91 4.80
N THR A 14 -2.35 -20.64 5.64
CA THR A 14 -1.56 -21.81 5.19
C THR A 14 -2.44 -22.93 4.62
N TYR A 15 -3.59 -23.21 5.24
CA TYR A 15 -4.52 -24.23 4.76
C TYR A 15 -5.22 -23.79 3.47
N VAL A 16 -5.58 -22.50 3.39
CA VAL A 16 -6.17 -21.91 2.20
C VAL A 16 -5.16 -21.91 1.05
N GLY A 17 -3.89 -21.57 1.31
CA GLY A 17 -2.80 -21.71 0.34
C GLY A 17 -2.67 -23.14 -0.19
N ASN A 18 -2.68 -24.14 0.69
CA ASN A 18 -2.65 -25.55 0.27
C ASN A 18 -3.87 -25.93 -0.59
N LEU A 19 -5.04 -25.39 -0.29
CA LEU A 19 -6.26 -25.63 -1.07
C LEU A 19 -6.15 -25.03 -2.47
N TYR A 20 -5.68 -23.78 -2.59
CA TYR A 20 -5.43 -23.15 -3.89
C TYR A 20 -4.35 -23.89 -4.68
N SER A 21 -3.29 -24.36 -4.03
CA SER A 21 -2.26 -25.18 -4.66
C SER A 21 -2.82 -26.49 -5.22
N PHE A 22 -3.68 -27.17 -4.45
CA PHE A 22 -4.34 -28.40 -4.86
C PHE A 22 -5.29 -28.19 -6.05
N ILE A 23 -6.09 -27.11 -6.02
CA ILE A 23 -7.05 -26.76 -7.07
C ILE A 23 -6.33 -26.32 -8.35
N SER A 24 -5.29 -25.48 -8.21
CA SER A 24 -4.46 -25.02 -9.32
C SER A 24 -3.80 -26.20 -10.04
N GLY A 25 -3.31 -27.18 -9.28
CA GLY A 25 -2.41 -28.20 -9.79
C GLY A 25 -1.04 -27.59 -10.10
N THR A 26 -0.16 -28.37 -10.75
CA THR A 26 1.15 -27.86 -11.16
C THR A 26 0.95 -26.74 -12.19
N ASN A 27 1.36 -25.52 -11.86
CA ASN A 27 1.28 -24.33 -12.72
C ASN A 27 -0.12 -24.07 -13.30
N GLY A 28 -1.21 -24.35 -12.58
CA GLY A 28 -2.57 -24.06 -13.07
C GLY A 28 -3.17 -25.11 -14.03
N THR A 29 -2.49 -26.23 -14.24
CA THR A 29 -2.92 -27.30 -15.19
C THR A 29 -4.30 -27.89 -14.94
N ARG A 30 -4.85 -27.81 -13.72
CA ARG A 30 -6.20 -28.33 -13.42
C ARG A 30 -7.26 -27.24 -13.53
N VAL A 31 -7.01 -26.09 -12.93
CA VAL A 31 -8.01 -25.03 -12.78
C VAL A 31 -8.25 -24.26 -14.07
N ILE A 32 -7.20 -24.01 -14.87
CA ILE A 32 -7.31 -23.18 -16.08
C ILE A 32 -8.18 -23.87 -17.14
N PRO A 33 -8.00 -25.16 -17.45
CA PRO A 33 -8.92 -25.87 -18.36
C PRO A 33 -10.36 -25.94 -17.83
N PHE A 34 -10.54 -26.07 -16.51
CA PHE A 34 -11.87 -26.06 -15.90
C PHE A 34 -12.56 -24.69 -16.09
N PHE A 35 -11.86 -23.59 -15.83
CA PHE A 35 -12.39 -22.25 -16.07
C PHE A 35 -12.64 -21.97 -17.55
N GLN A 36 -11.79 -22.49 -18.44
CA GLN A 36 -12.02 -22.42 -19.88
C GLN A 36 -13.33 -23.12 -20.24
N HIS A 37 -13.54 -24.35 -19.76
CA HIS A 37 -14.77 -25.09 -20.01
C HIS A 37 -16.03 -24.36 -19.50
N VAL A 38 -15.95 -23.72 -18.32
CA VAL A 38 -17.04 -22.89 -17.80
C VAL A 38 -17.30 -21.69 -18.71
N CYS A 39 -16.25 -21.01 -19.20
CA CYS A 39 -16.39 -19.91 -20.15
C CYS A 39 -17.01 -20.37 -21.47
N ASP A 40 -16.64 -21.55 -21.98
CA ASP A 40 -17.21 -22.11 -23.21
C ASP A 40 -18.70 -22.41 -23.05
N ILE A 41 -19.10 -22.98 -21.90
CA ILE A 41 -20.52 -23.20 -21.57
C ILE A 41 -21.27 -21.87 -21.51
N VAL A 42 -20.74 -20.88 -20.78
CA VAL A 42 -21.38 -19.56 -20.66
C VAL A 42 -21.50 -18.90 -22.02
N GLY A 43 -20.44 -18.94 -22.84
CA GLY A 43 -20.45 -18.44 -24.22
C GLY A 43 -21.51 -19.12 -25.08
N SER A 44 -21.65 -20.44 -25.00
CA SER A 44 -22.68 -21.19 -25.73
C SER A 44 -24.10 -20.80 -25.33
N VAL A 45 -24.34 -20.56 -24.03
CA VAL A 45 -25.64 -20.13 -23.50
C VAL A 45 -25.94 -18.67 -23.88
N LEU A 46 -24.93 -17.82 -23.97
CA LEU A 46 -25.08 -16.42 -24.41
C LEU A 46 -25.42 -16.31 -25.90
N LEU A 47 -24.94 -17.26 -26.72
CA LEU A 47 -25.23 -17.31 -28.16
C LEU A 47 -26.60 -17.92 -28.47
N ASP A 48 -27.22 -18.64 -27.54
CA ASP A 48 -28.54 -19.26 -27.74
C ASP A 48 -29.68 -18.21 -27.61
N PRO A 49 -30.40 -17.90 -28.72
CA PRO A 49 -31.52 -16.95 -28.68
C PRO A 49 -32.71 -17.44 -27.87
N HIS A 50 -32.78 -18.73 -27.52
CA HIS A 50 -33.83 -19.33 -26.71
C HIS A 50 -33.38 -19.71 -25.29
N ARG A 51 -32.29 -19.08 -24.80
CA ARG A 51 -31.76 -19.34 -23.46
C ARG A 51 -32.84 -19.20 -22.37
N LYS A 52 -32.93 -20.22 -21.51
CA LYS A 52 -33.81 -20.23 -20.32
C LYS A 52 -33.10 -19.77 -19.04
N THR A 53 -31.78 -19.64 -19.10
CA THR A 53 -30.95 -19.28 -17.95
C THR A 53 -31.07 -17.79 -17.66
N PRO A 54 -31.35 -17.37 -16.41
CA PRO A 54 -31.40 -15.96 -16.04
C PRO A 54 -30.05 -15.26 -16.27
N ALA A 55 -30.09 -14.02 -16.77
CA ALA A 55 -28.88 -13.20 -16.98
C ALA A 55 -28.08 -13.00 -15.68
N ASP A 56 -28.76 -12.89 -14.54
CA ASP A 56 -28.12 -12.74 -13.22
C ASP A 56 -27.27 -13.96 -12.82
N THR A 57 -27.68 -15.16 -13.24
CA THR A 57 -26.90 -16.39 -12.99
C THR A 57 -25.62 -16.40 -13.81
N LEU A 58 -25.67 -15.95 -15.06
CA LEU A 58 -24.48 -15.83 -15.92
C LEU A 58 -23.54 -14.74 -15.41
N ASN A 59 -24.10 -13.58 -15.02
CA ASN A 59 -23.37 -12.46 -14.41
C ASN A 59 -22.60 -12.91 -13.16
N SER A 60 -23.29 -13.52 -12.20
CA SER A 60 -22.68 -13.97 -10.94
C SER A 60 -21.65 -15.08 -11.17
N THR A 61 -21.86 -15.96 -12.14
CA THR A 61 -20.89 -17.01 -12.50
C THR A 61 -19.59 -16.42 -13.04
N LEU A 62 -19.65 -15.49 -14.00
CA LEU A 62 -18.46 -14.87 -14.58
C LEU A 62 -17.70 -14.01 -13.56
N VAL A 63 -18.42 -13.24 -12.75
CA VAL A 63 -17.81 -12.45 -11.68
C VAL A 63 -17.13 -13.37 -10.65
N GLY A 64 -17.80 -14.44 -10.22
CA GLY A 64 -17.21 -15.41 -9.30
C GLY A 64 -15.99 -16.15 -9.87
N LEU A 65 -16.01 -16.49 -11.17
CA LEU A 65 -14.87 -17.09 -11.87
C LEU A 65 -13.68 -16.12 -11.88
N LEU A 66 -13.93 -14.87 -12.27
CA LEU A 66 -12.92 -13.82 -12.33
C LEU A 66 -12.30 -13.53 -10.95
N GLU A 67 -13.12 -13.42 -9.90
CA GLU A 67 -12.63 -13.25 -8.52
C GLU A 67 -11.78 -14.44 -8.08
N THR A 68 -12.22 -15.67 -8.40
CA THR A 68 -11.47 -16.88 -8.05
C THR A 68 -10.17 -16.97 -8.83
N LEU A 69 -10.15 -16.58 -10.11
CA LEU A 69 -8.95 -16.53 -10.94
C LEU A 69 -7.97 -15.48 -10.41
N SER A 70 -8.45 -14.29 -10.03
CA SER A 70 -7.62 -13.25 -9.42
C SER A 70 -6.96 -13.74 -8.12
N GLU A 71 -7.72 -14.36 -7.23
CA GLU A 71 -7.19 -14.90 -5.98
C GLU A 71 -6.20 -16.05 -6.21
N LEU A 72 -6.47 -16.89 -7.22
CA LEU A 72 -5.59 -17.98 -7.60
C LEU A 72 -4.25 -17.47 -8.14
N LEU A 73 -4.27 -16.50 -9.07
CA LEU A 73 -3.05 -15.91 -9.61
C LEU A 73 -2.29 -15.08 -8.56
N HIS A 74 -2.97 -14.59 -7.53
CA HIS A 74 -2.34 -13.95 -6.39
C HIS A 74 -1.52 -14.96 -5.57
N ARG A 75 -2.12 -16.10 -5.18
CA ARG A 75 -1.49 -17.10 -4.32
C ARG A 75 -0.51 -18.02 -5.05
N GLU A 76 -0.90 -18.49 -6.23
CA GLU A 76 -0.12 -19.42 -7.05
C GLU A 76 0.58 -18.67 -8.19
N GLN A 77 1.68 -17.98 -7.86
CA GLN A 77 2.44 -17.18 -8.83
C GLN A 77 2.87 -17.99 -10.07
N ARG A 78 3.12 -19.30 -9.92
CA ARG A 78 3.50 -20.18 -11.04
C ARG A 78 2.38 -20.37 -12.06
N ALA A 79 1.12 -20.22 -11.67
CA ALA A 79 -0.01 -20.31 -12.60
C ALA A 79 -0.05 -19.13 -13.58
N ARG A 80 0.64 -18.02 -13.30
CA ARG A 80 0.77 -16.87 -14.21
C ARG A 80 1.48 -17.22 -15.52
N PHE A 81 2.29 -18.29 -15.53
CA PHE A 81 3.06 -18.75 -16.69
C PHE A 81 2.36 -19.87 -17.47
N ASN A 82 1.09 -20.15 -17.18
CA ASN A 82 0.36 -21.20 -17.88
C ASN A 82 -0.02 -20.74 -19.30
N GLU A 83 0.29 -21.56 -20.30
CA GLU A 83 0.03 -21.27 -21.72
C GLU A 83 -1.47 -21.15 -22.08
N GLY A 84 -2.36 -21.75 -21.29
CA GLY A 84 -3.81 -21.67 -21.48
C GLY A 84 -4.45 -20.42 -20.91
N LEU A 85 -3.72 -19.64 -20.08
CA LEU A 85 -4.26 -18.47 -19.41
C LEU A 85 -4.66 -17.32 -20.38
N PRO A 86 -3.86 -16.98 -21.42
CA PRO A 86 -4.27 -15.98 -22.41
C PRO A 86 -5.60 -16.33 -23.09
N ASN A 87 -5.79 -17.58 -23.50
CA ASN A 87 -7.03 -18.06 -24.14
C ASN A 87 -8.25 -17.93 -23.21
N LEU A 88 -8.05 -18.22 -21.91
CA LEU A 88 -9.09 -18.03 -20.90
C LEU A 88 -9.48 -16.56 -20.75
N LEU A 89 -8.49 -15.67 -20.68
CA LEU A 89 -8.72 -14.23 -20.59
C LEU A 89 -9.44 -13.69 -21.84
N ASP A 90 -9.10 -14.19 -23.02
CA ASP A 90 -9.78 -13.85 -24.28
C ASP A 90 -11.23 -14.38 -24.33
N SER A 91 -11.48 -15.56 -23.77
CA SER A 91 -12.81 -16.15 -23.67
C SER A 91 -13.71 -15.38 -22.70
N LEU A 92 -13.15 -14.91 -21.57
CA LEU A 92 -13.84 -14.03 -20.62
C LEU A 92 -14.17 -12.67 -21.24
N ASP A 93 -13.21 -12.07 -21.95
CA ASP A 93 -13.41 -10.80 -22.66
C ASP A 93 -14.49 -10.91 -23.75
N THR A 94 -14.48 -12.01 -24.50
CA THR A 94 -15.50 -12.31 -25.52
C THR A 94 -16.88 -12.49 -24.89
N SER A 95 -16.97 -13.25 -23.80
CA SER A 95 -18.23 -13.45 -23.06
C SER A 95 -18.77 -12.13 -22.52
N ALA A 96 -17.92 -11.27 -21.97
CA ALA A 96 -18.30 -9.95 -21.48
C ALA A 96 -18.83 -9.04 -22.61
N LYS A 97 -18.22 -9.09 -23.79
CA LYS A 97 -18.67 -8.32 -24.97
C LYS A 97 -20.05 -8.76 -25.46
N LEU A 98 -20.30 -10.07 -25.49
CA LEU A 98 -21.61 -10.63 -25.86
C LEU A 98 -22.72 -10.21 -24.88
N MET A 99 -22.37 -9.98 -23.62
CA MET A 99 -23.30 -9.59 -22.54
C MET A 99 -23.61 -8.09 -22.47
N MET A 100 -22.98 -7.25 -23.29
CA MET A 100 -23.23 -5.79 -23.26
C MET A 100 -24.72 -5.44 -23.44
N GLY A 101 -25.49 -6.27 -24.16
CA GLY A 101 -26.93 -6.09 -24.32
C GLY A 101 -27.75 -6.34 -23.04
N ASP A 102 -27.25 -7.18 -22.12
CA ASP A 102 -27.95 -7.57 -20.90
C ASP A 102 -27.55 -6.72 -19.68
N SER A 103 -26.24 -6.46 -19.53
CA SER A 103 -25.69 -5.69 -18.41
C SER A 103 -24.41 -4.97 -18.82
N VAL A 104 -24.53 -3.68 -19.15
CA VAL A 104 -23.39 -2.79 -19.42
C VAL A 104 -22.44 -2.69 -18.22
N VAL A 105 -23.00 -2.77 -17.01
CA VAL A 105 -22.25 -2.65 -15.76
C VAL A 105 -21.39 -3.88 -15.49
N THR A 106 -21.97 -5.07 -15.61
CA THR A 106 -21.22 -6.32 -15.38
C THR A 106 -20.19 -6.57 -16.48
N SER A 107 -20.53 -6.29 -17.74
CA SER A 107 -19.59 -6.42 -18.87
C SER A 107 -18.40 -5.48 -18.71
N SER A 108 -18.61 -4.19 -18.40
CA SER A 108 -17.52 -3.24 -18.18
C SER A 108 -16.62 -3.62 -16.99
N LEU A 109 -17.20 -4.14 -15.91
CA LEU A 109 -16.43 -4.69 -14.79
C LEU A 109 -15.53 -5.86 -15.23
N ILE A 110 -16.08 -6.84 -15.94
CA ILE A 110 -15.32 -8.01 -16.39
C ILE A 110 -14.19 -7.58 -17.33
N ILE A 111 -14.47 -6.74 -18.32
CA ILE A 111 -13.46 -6.26 -19.28
C ILE A 111 -12.31 -5.55 -18.56
N SER A 112 -12.63 -4.63 -17.64
CA SER A 112 -11.62 -3.92 -16.84
C SER A 112 -10.74 -4.90 -16.06
N ARG A 113 -11.34 -5.87 -15.39
CA ARG A 113 -10.61 -6.83 -14.54
C ARG A 113 -9.80 -7.84 -15.34
N VAL A 114 -10.29 -8.27 -16.50
CA VAL A 114 -9.50 -9.08 -17.43
C VAL A 114 -8.27 -8.29 -17.90
N GLY A 115 -8.42 -6.98 -18.14
CA GLY A 115 -7.31 -6.07 -18.40
C GLY A 115 -6.27 -6.06 -17.27
N ASP A 116 -6.69 -5.93 -16.02
CA ASP A 116 -5.81 -6.00 -14.85
C ASP A 116 -5.03 -7.34 -14.82
N LEU A 117 -5.72 -8.47 -15.01
CA LEU A 117 -5.11 -9.80 -15.00
C LEU A 117 -4.12 -10.00 -16.14
N ARG A 118 -4.41 -9.51 -17.35
CA ARG A 118 -3.46 -9.51 -18.47
C ARG A 118 -2.19 -8.75 -18.11
N SER A 119 -2.32 -7.60 -17.45
CA SER A 119 -1.18 -6.80 -17.00
C SER A 119 -0.38 -7.50 -15.90
N VAL A 120 -1.04 -8.22 -14.97
CA VAL A 120 -0.36 -9.07 -13.96
C VAL A 120 0.46 -10.19 -14.61
N VAL A 121 -0.10 -10.85 -15.63
CA VAL A 121 0.59 -11.92 -16.39
C VAL A 121 1.78 -11.34 -17.17
N ALA A 122 1.57 -10.25 -17.92
CA ALA A 122 2.63 -9.60 -18.69
C ALA A 122 3.81 -9.17 -17.80
N ARG A 123 3.52 -8.60 -16.64
CA ARG A 123 4.52 -8.24 -15.62
C ARG A 123 5.30 -9.47 -15.11
N ALA A 124 4.62 -10.58 -14.82
CA ALA A 124 5.27 -11.79 -14.36
C ALA A 124 6.28 -12.33 -15.39
N HIS A 125 5.92 -12.29 -16.68
CA HIS A 125 6.84 -12.63 -17.76
C HIS A 125 8.00 -11.65 -17.88
N ALA A 126 7.75 -10.35 -17.80
CA ALA A 126 8.80 -9.32 -17.89
C ALA A 126 9.85 -9.46 -16.76
N LEU A 127 9.42 -9.81 -15.55
CA LEU A 127 10.32 -10.03 -14.41
C LEU A 127 11.21 -11.27 -14.53
N LEU A 128 10.83 -12.27 -15.35
CA LEU A 128 11.70 -13.42 -15.64
C LEU A 128 12.75 -13.06 -16.69
N SER A 129 12.36 -12.33 -17.75
CA SER A 129 13.27 -11.93 -18.82
C SER A 129 14.39 -11.00 -18.33
N THR A 130 14.17 -10.22 -17.27
CA THR A 130 15.23 -9.41 -16.66
C THR A 130 16.27 -10.23 -15.87
N GLY A 131 15.99 -11.50 -15.58
CA GLY A 131 16.90 -12.40 -14.86
C GLY A 131 17.91 -13.13 -15.74
N ASP A 132 17.58 -13.40 -17.01
CA ASP A 132 18.42 -14.20 -17.92
C ASP A 132 19.25 -13.35 -18.92
N ASP A 133 18.85 -12.09 -19.19
CA ASP A 133 19.54 -11.22 -20.16
C ASP A 133 20.42 -10.16 -19.47
N ALA A 134 21.41 -10.62 -18.70
CA ALA A 134 22.51 -9.77 -18.24
C ALA A 134 23.47 -9.36 -19.40
N GLU A 135 23.33 -9.95 -20.58
CA GLU A 135 24.11 -9.57 -21.76
C GLU A 135 23.21 -9.59 -23.01
N GLN A 136 23.12 -8.43 -23.68
CA GLN A 136 22.58 -8.21 -25.02
C GLN A 136 21.05 -8.15 -25.20
N GLN A 137 20.48 -6.96 -24.97
CA GLN A 137 19.55 -6.38 -25.96
C GLN A 137 19.55 -4.85 -25.88
N ASP A 138 20.46 -4.28 -26.66
CA ASP A 138 20.51 -2.87 -27.06
C ASP A 138 19.41 -2.59 -28.10
N GLN A 139 18.13 -2.67 -27.68
CA GLN A 139 17.00 -2.25 -28.51
C GLN A 139 16.36 -0.99 -27.93
N SER A 140 17.04 0.12 -28.22
CA SER A 140 16.47 1.41 -28.61
C SER A 140 14.93 1.47 -28.61
N THR A 141 14.35 1.90 -27.49
CA THR A 141 12.96 2.37 -27.47
C THR A 141 12.94 3.83 -27.00
N ARG A 142 13.11 4.73 -27.98
CA ARG A 142 12.79 6.17 -27.97
C ARG A 142 13.18 6.94 -26.70
N ALA A 143 14.47 7.26 -26.60
CA ALA A 143 14.87 8.53 -26.02
C ALA A 143 14.27 9.67 -26.87
N LEU A 144 13.23 10.32 -26.38
CA LEU A 144 12.72 11.57 -26.97
C LEU A 144 12.79 12.67 -25.91
N LEU A 145 13.72 13.60 -26.16
CA LEU A 145 13.83 14.95 -25.62
C LEU A 145 14.34 15.13 -24.18
N THR A 146 15.45 14.48 -23.83
CA THR A 146 16.42 15.10 -22.90
C THR A 146 17.69 15.43 -23.67
N SER A 147 18.20 16.65 -23.52
CA SER A 147 19.44 17.14 -24.16
C SER A 147 20.70 16.36 -23.77
N TYR A 148 20.57 15.40 -22.85
CA TYR A 148 21.59 14.45 -22.46
C TYR A 148 20.94 13.05 -22.37
N PRO A 149 21.43 12.03 -23.10
CA PRO A 149 21.03 10.66 -22.88
C PRO A 149 21.45 10.26 -21.46
N ARG A 150 20.49 9.77 -20.67
CA ARG A 150 20.73 9.24 -19.33
C ARG A 150 20.57 7.74 -19.36
N ASP A 151 21.53 7.02 -18.79
CA ASP A 151 21.47 5.57 -18.69
C ASP A 151 20.32 5.14 -17.77
N ILE A 152 19.59 4.11 -18.19
CA ILE A 152 18.56 3.48 -17.36
C ILE A 152 19.26 2.64 -16.31
N ILE A 153 19.29 3.14 -15.07
CA ILE A 153 19.82 2.37 -13.93
C ILE A 153 18.76 1.35 -13.52
N LYS A 154 19.03 0.06 -13.78
CA LYS A 154 18.18 -1.04 -13.31
C LYS A 154 18.40 -1.30 -11.81
N PRO A 155 17.35 -1.59 -11.02
CA PRO A 155 17.51 -2.05 -9.64
C PRO A 155 18.21 -3.41 -9.59
N GLY A 156 19.06 -3.62 -8.60
CA GLY A 156 19.77 -4.88 -8.37
C GLY A 156 21.24 -4.69 -8.01
N GLY A 157 21.73 -5.50 -7.07
CA GLY A 157 23.17 -5.66 -6.79
C GLY A 157 23.79 -4.68 -5.80
N ARG A 158 23.04 -3.70 -5.26
CA ARG A 158 23.57 -2.73 -4.28
C ARG A 158 23.49 -3.19 -2.82
N HIS A 159 22.43 -3.90 -2.49
CA HIS A 159 22.17 -4.53 -1.18
C HIS A 159 21.05 -5.57 -1.33
N ASP A 160 20.81 -6.37 -0.30
CA ASP A 160 19.78 -7.42 -0.28
C ASP A 160 18.35 -6.91 -0.58
N ASN A 161 18.04 -5.68 -0.17
CA ASN A 161 16.74 -5.03 -0.37
C ASN A 161 16.62 -4.22 -1.69
N ASP A 162 17.63 -4.28 -2.55
CA ASP A 162 17.61 -3.62 -3.85
C ASP A 162 16.91 -4.50 -4.89
N LYS A 163 15.58 -4.52 -4.85
CA LYS A 163 14.75 -5.36 -5.72
C LYS A 163 14.22 -4.59 -6.92
N ALA A 164 14.11 -5.27 -8.06
CA ALA A 164 13.41 -4.77 -9.24
C ALA A 164 11.92 -4.57 -8.97
N ASP A 165 11.33 -5.51 -8.24
CA ASP A 165 9.94 -5.50 -7.84
C ASP A 165 9.77 -4.90 -6.43
N ILE A 166 9.02 -3.80 -6.30
CA ILE A 166 8.74 -3.19 -5.00
C ILE A 166 7.93 -4.09 -4.07
N THR A 167 7.22 -5.08 -4.60
CA THR A 167 6.39 -6.00 -3.80
C THR A 167 7.21 -6.98 -2.97
N ASP A 168 8.48 -7.16 -3.35
CA ASP A 168 9.48 -7.97 -2.64
C ASP A 168 10.39 -7.11 -1.75
N MET A 169 10.28 -5.78 -1.81
CA MET A 169 11.06 -4.88 -0.97
C MET A 169 10.53 -4.82 0.46
N ASN A 170 11.44 -4.84 1.42
CA ASN A 170 11.14 -4.53 2.81
C ASN A 170 10.92 -3.02 2.97
N ILE A 171 9.81 -2.66 3.63
CA ILE A 171 9.48 -1.26 3.95
C ILE A 171 10.59 -0.67 4.84
N PHE A 172 10.91 -1.33 5.95
CA PHE A 172 12.03 -0.93 6.79
C PHE A 172 13.36 -1.32 6.14
N PRO A 173 14.41 -0.47 6.22
CA PRO A 173 15.71 -0.78 5.66
C PRO A 173 16.32 -2.02 6.28
N THR A 174 16.92 -2.89 5.48
CA THR A 174 17.66 -4.04 5.99
C THR A 174 19.02 -3.60 6.53
N ARG A 175 19.69 -4.50 7.26
CA ARG A 175 21.06 -4.26 7.72
C ARG A 175 21.99 -3.92 6.55
N ASP A 176 21.93 -4.70 5.48
CA ASP A 176 22.85 -4.54 4.35
C ASP A 176 22.54 -3.27 3.56
N GLU A 177 21.27 -2.83 3.51
CA GLU A 177 20.88 -1.53 2.98
C GLU A 177 21.42 -0.35 3.83
N ILE A 178 21.31 -0.42 5.16
CA ILE A 178 21.82 0.60 6.07
C ILE A 178 23.35 0.73 6.00
N MET A 179 24.04 -0.40 5.81
CA MET A 179 25.50 -0.46 5.75
C MET A 179 26.07 -0.19 4.35
N SER A 180 25.22 -0.11 3.32
CA SER A 180 25.67 0.12 1.94
C SER A 180 26.03 1.58 1.70
N ASP A 181 27.16 1.80 1.04
CA ASP A 181 27.59 3.13 0.56
C ASP A 181 27.05 3.42 -0.86
N ALA A 182 26.30 2.49 -1.45
CA ALA A 182 25.75 2.66 -2.79
C ALA A 182 24.64 3.73 -2.81
N LYS A 183 24.63 4.54 -3.87
CA LYS A 183 23.59 5.54 -4.06
C LYS A 183 22.22 4.87 -4.28
N GLU A 184 21.21 5.33 -3.55
CA GLU A 184 19.85 4.84 -3.66
C GLU A 184 19.23 5.17 -5.03
N LEU A 185 18.38 4.29 -5.54
CA LEU A 185 17.69 4.49 -6.81
C LEU A 185 16.40 5.23 -6.51
N LEU A 186 16.42 6.52 -6.81
CA LEU A 186 15.26 7.39 -6.70
C LEU A 186 14.78 7.71 -8.12
N PRO A 187 13.65 7.12 -8.56
CA PRO A 187 13.06 7.46 -9.85
C PRO A 187 12.65 8.93 -9.90
N LEU A 188 12.60 9.49 -11.10
CA LEU A 188 12.12 10.84 -11.33
C LEU A 188 10.61 10.83 -11.51
N SER A 189 9.92 11.79 -10.90
CA SER A 189 8.47 11.94 -11.00
C SER A 189 7.99 12.34 -12.40
N ASP A 190 8.89 12.86 -13.24
CA ASP A 190 8.60 13.25 -14.62
C ASP A 190 8.41 11.99 -15.51
N PRO A 191 7.23 11.82 -16.14
CA PRO A 191 6.92 10.65 -16.96
C PRO A 191 7.74 10.55 -18.25
N ASP A 192 8.37 11.63 -18.71
CA ASP A 192 9.17 11.63 -19.93
C ASP A 192 10.63 11.21 -19.66
N GLN A 193 11.03 11.10 -18.40
CA GLN A 193 12.35 10.60 -18.02
C GLN A 193 12.47 9.07 -18.23
N PRO A 194 13.70 8.55 -18.43
CA PRO A 194 13.93 7.12 -18.50
C PRO A 194 13.52 6.41 -17.19
N HIS A 195 12.88 5.24 -17.34
CA HIS A 195 12.54 4.33 -16.25
C HIS A 195 12.75 2.88 -16.73
N PHE A 196 13.06 1.97 -15.81
CA PHE A 196 13.25 0.55 -16.14
C PHE A 196 11.94 -0.24 -16.32
N LEU A 197 10.79 0.42 -16.16
CA LEU A 197 9.45 -0.17 -16.29
C LEU A 197 8.73 0.58 -17.41
N ASP A 198 8.23 -0.17 -18.39
CA ASP A 198 7.53 0.38 -19.54
C ASP A 198 6.04 0.63 -19.26
N ASN A 199 5.43 -0.19 -18.40
CA ASN A 199 4.04 -0.03 -18.00
C ASN A 199 3.86 1.25 -17.19
N LYS A 200 2.97 2.13 -17.68
CA LYS A 200 2.66 3.44 -17.08
C LYS A 200 2.22 3.35 -15.62
N LEU A 201 1.34 2.40 -15.31
CA LEU A 201 0.81 2.20 -13.97
C LEU A 201 1.91 1.69 -13.03
N GLU A 202 2.64 0.67 -13.46
CA GLU A 202 3.69 0.06 -12.65
C GLU A 202 4.82 1.04 -12.33
N ARG A 203 5.21 1.85 -13.32
CA ARG A 203 6.18 2.93 -13.16
C ARG A 203 5.70 3.97 -12.16
N TYR A 204 4.44 4.39 -12.28
CA TYR A 204 3.87 5.40 -11.38
C TYR A 204 3.92 4.91 -9.94
N ILE A 205 3.44 3.70 -9.67
CA ILE A 205 3.45 3.12 -8.32
C ILE A 205 4.89 2.91 -7.80
N ASP A 206 5.81 2.37 -8.62
CA ASP A 206 7.22 2.19 -8.25
C ASP A 206 7.88 3.52 -7.84
N THR A 207 7.67 4.56 -8.65
CA THR A 207 8.21 5.90 -8.40
C THR A 207 7.73 6.45 -7.06
N TYR A 208 6.42 6.46 -6.82
CA TYR A 208 5.87 6.99 -5.56
C TYR A 208 6.23 6.13 -4.35
N PHE A 209 6.31 4.81 -4.49
CA PHE A 209 6.76 3.93 -3.42
C PHE A 209 8.20 4.24 -3.00
N ARG A 210 9.14 4.28 -3.96
CA ARG A 210 10.57 4.52 -3.68
C ARG A 210 10.80 5.92 -3.12
N LEU A 211 10.15 6.94 -3.69
CA LEU A 211 10.26 8.32 -3.20
C LEU A 211 9.66 8.49 -1.81
N LEU A 212 8.45 7.98 -1.55
CA LEU A 212 7.82 8.09 -0.22
C LEU A 212 8.61 7.31 0.85
N ARG A 213 9.10 6.12 0.50
CA ARG A 213 9.94 5.31 1.39
C ARG A 213 11.23 6.06 1.75
N HIS A 214 11.89 6.67 0.76
CA HIS A 214 13.10 7.46 0.98
C HIS A 214 12.81 8.74 1.79
N ASP A 215 11.73 9.46 1.50
CA ASP A 215 11.35 10.67 2.24
C ASP A 215 11.18 10.39 3.75
N VAL A 216 10.60 9.25 4.09
CA VAL A 216 10.36 8.86 5.48
C VAL A 216 11.59 8.22 6.15
N LEU A 217 12.34 7.37 5.43
CA LEU A 217 13.34 6.48 6.03
C LEU A 217 14.78 6.77 5.58
N GLY A 218 15.00 7.64 4.59
CA GLY A 218 16.33 7.94 4.04
C GLY A 218 17.27 8.52 5.09
N GLN A 219 16.86 9.58 5.77
CA GLN A 219 17.66 10.17 6.85
C GLN A 219 17.86 9.20 8.02
N LEU A 220 16.80 8.45 8.39
CA LEU A 220 16.86 7.42 9.43
C LEU A 220 17.95 6.38 9.13
N LYS A 221 17.99 5.90 7.88
CA LYS A 221 18.98 4.95 7.39
C LYS A 221 20.39 5.51 7.56
N ASP A 222 20.62 6.76 7.17
CA ASP A 222 21.92 7.42 7.26
C ASP A 222 22.37 7.60 8.73
N ASP A 223 21.45 7.98 9.62
CA ASP A 223 21.70 8.13 11.05
C ASP A 223 22.09 6.79 11.70
N ILE A 224 21.34 5.71 11.42
CA ILE A 224 21.64 4.37 11.93
C ILE A 224 22.94 3.86 11.33
N GLY A 225 23.18 4.03 10.04
CA GLY A 225 24.39 3.58 9.36
C GLY A 225 25.64 4.25 9.91
N SER A 226 25.59 5.56 10.12
CA SER A 226 26.66 6.33 10.76
C SER A 226 26.93 5.82 12.18
N PHE A 227 25.88 5.56 12.95
CA PHE A 227 26.00 5.02 14.31
C PHE A 227 26.58 3.59 14.34
N MET A 228 26.13 2.71 13.44
CA MET A 228 26.63 1.34 13.33
C MET A 228 28.12 1.33 12.94
N LYS A 229 28.55 2.20 12.01
CA LYS A 229 29.96 2.37 11.65
C LYS A 229 30.80 2.87 12.84
N ALA A 230 30.26 3.79 13.64
CA ALA A 230 30.94 4.27 14.86
C ALA A 230 31.10 3.16 15.92
N ILE A 231 30.10 2.28 16.10
CA ILE A 231 30.20 1.13 17.01
C ILE A 231 31.27 0.13 16.55
N ILE A 232 31.43 -0.07 15.23
CA ILE A 232 32.49 -0.95 14.70
C ILE A 232 33.88 -0.39 15.04
N GLN A 233 34.05 0.93 14.97
CA GLN A 233 35.32 1.60 15.27
C GLN A 233 35.62 1.63 16.77
N ASP A 234 34.61 1.89 17.61
CA ASP A 234 34.73 1.88 19.07
C ASP A 234 33.58 1.08 19.72
N PRO A 235 33.82 -0.20 20.08
CA PRO A 235 32.83 -1.03 20.76
C PRO A 235 32.36 -0.48 22.12
N LYS A 236 33.10 0.45 22.75
CA LYS A 236 32.70 1.06 24.03
C LYS A 236 31.46 1.96 23.88
N GLN A 237 31.16 2.40 22.66
CA GLN A 237 29.93 3.13 22.30
C GLN A 237 28.66 2.34 22.66
N VAL A 238 28.73 1.00 22.78
CA VAL A 238 27.59 0.17 23.18
C VAL A 238 27.14 0.45 24.62
N SER A 239 28.11 0.71 25.50
CA SER A 239 27.82 1.01 26.91
C SER A 239 27.55 2.50 27.14
N ASN A 240 28.31 3.37 26.46
CA ASN A 240 28.20 4.83 26.58
C ASN A 240 28.11 5.44 25.18
N PRO A 241 26.91 5.47 24.57
CA PRO A 241 26.77 6.06 23.25
C PRO A 241 27.06 7.56 23.32
N THR A 242 27.96 8.05 22.46
CA THR A 242 28.15 9.51 22.33
C THR A 242 26.89 10.10 21.69
N PRO A 243 26.43 11.28 22.13
CA PRO A 243 25.33 11.97 21.45
C PRO A 243 25.78 12.29 20.02
N GLY A 244 25.14 11.66 19.04
CA GLY A 244 25.40 11.93 17.62
C GLY A 244 25.07 13.39 17.30
N SER A 245 25.89 14.02 16.47
CA SER A 245 25.65 15.37 15.96
C SER A 245 24.67 15.36 14.78
N SER A 246 23.51 14.71 14.93
CA SER A 246 22.45 14.74 13.91
C SER A 246 21.46 15.86 14.23
N ASP A 247 21.02 16.58 13.19
CA ASP A 247 20.10 17.72 13.25
C ASP A 247 18.70 17.34 13.78
N HIS A 248 18.37 16.04 13.72
CA HIS A 248 17.21 15.45 14.39
C HIS A 248 17.63 14.79 15.70
N ARG A 249 16.84 15.06 16.75
CA ARG A 249 17.05 14.64 18.15
C ARG A 249 16.86 13.12 18.33
N THR A 250 17.71 12.31 17.73
CA THR A 250 17.80 10.88 18.01
C THR A 250 18.30 10.69 19.44
N TYR A 251 17.57 9.89 20.24
CA TYR A 251 17.97 9.60 21.60
C TYR A 251 18.57 8.20 21.69
N SER A 252 19.78 8.11 22.25
CA SER A 252 20.47 6.84 22.47
C SER A 252 20.40 6.41 23.93
N TYR A 253 20.17 5.12 24.12
CA TYR A 253 20.07 4.47 25.42
C TYR A 253 21.02 3.28 25.45
N GLY A 254 22.11 3.42 26.20
CA GLY A 254 23.14 2.39 26.33
C GLY A 254 22.71 1.21 27.21
N ASN A 255 23.43 0.10 27.05
CA ASN A 255 23.25 -1.11 27.85
C ASN A 255 21.81 -1.64 27.86
N ALA A 256 21.12 -1.52 26.72
CA ALA A 256 19.77 -2.01 26.52
C ALA A 256 19.79 -3.54 26.31
N PHE A 257 18.81 -4.26 26.83
CA PHE A 257 18.65 -5.70 26.63
C PHE A 257 17.18 -6.10 26.72
N VAL A 258 16.83 -7.25 26.13
CA VAL A 258 15.49 -7.84 26.25
C VAL A 258 15.40 -8.58 27.58
N SER A 259 14.59 -8.07 28.51
CA SER A 259 14.46 -8.65 29.85
C SER A 259 13.43 -9.78 29.89
N TYR A 260 12.34 -9.68 29.14
CA TYR A 260 11.28 -10.69 29.13
C TYR A 260 10.42 -10.60 27.86
N LEU A 261 9.87 -11.74 27.42
CA LEU A 261 8.94 -11.81 26.28
C LEU A 261 7.52 -12.11 26.78
N LEU A 262 6.56 -11.39 26.22
CA LEU A 262 5.14 -11.43 26.59
C LEU A 262 4.32 -11.78 25.36
N LEU A 263 3.30 -12.61 25.53
CA LEU A 263 2.29 -12.82 24.50
C LEU A 263 0.95 -12.29 25.03
N LYS A 264 0.50 -11.14 24.53
CA LYS A 264 -0.77 -10.53 24.93
C LYS A 264 -1.87 -10.92 23.93
N LYS A 265 -3.08 -11.15 24.44
CA LYS A 265 -4.29 -11.44 23.61
C LYS A 265 -4.56 -10.32 22.59
N HIS A 266 -4.35 -9.08 23.01
CA HIS A 266 -4.42 -7.90 22.15
C HIS A 266 -3.00 -7.33 22.02
N GLY A 267 -2.42 -7.39 20.82
CA GLY A 267 -1.08 -6.87 20.54
C GLY A 267 0.02 -7.90 20.28
N GLY A 268 -0.28 -9.20 20.37
CA GLY A 268 0.62 -10.28 19.92
C GLY A 268 1.89 -10.43 20.77
N LEU A 269 2.99 -10.82 20.11
CA LEU A 269 4.31 -10.97 20.72
C LEU A 269 4.91 -9.59 21.04
N GLN A 270 5.23 -9.38 22.32
CA GLN A 270 5.83 -8.17 22.85
C GLN A 270 7.10 -8.50 23.64
N ALA A 271 8.00 -7.53 23.76
CA ALA A 271 9.23 -7.64 24.52
C ALA A 271 9.33 -6.52 25.55
N ARG A 272 9.70 -6.85 26.78
CA ARG A 272 10.19 -5.87 27.75
C ARG A 272 11.64 -5.57 27.41
N LEU A 273 11.92 -4.33 27.05
CA LEU A 273 13.28 -3.82 26.89
C LEU A 273 13.65 -3.04 28.13
N SER A 274 14.79 -3.40 28.71
CA SER A 274 15.36 -2.73 29.86
C SER A 274 16.66 -2.05 29.45
N PHE A 275 16.87 -0.80 29.84
CA PHE A 275 18.04 0.00 29.45
C PHE A 275 18.49 0.94 30.56
N GLN A 276 19.70 1.46 30.45
CA GLN A 276 20.26 2.35 31.46
C GLN A 276 19.57 3.72 31.46
N GLN A 277 19.18 4.22 32.63
CA GLN A 277 18.56 5.55 32.75
C GLN A 277 19.49 6.66 32.29
N PRO A 278 18.96 7.71 31.62
CA PRO A 278 19.73 8.91 31.28
C PRO A 278 20.42 9.51 32.51
N GLN A 279 21.65 9.99 32.34
CA GLN A 279 22.44 10.55 33.45
C GLN A 279 21.73 11.73 34.15
N SER A 280 20.97 12.51 33.40
CA SER A 280 20.15 13.63 33.89
C SER A 280 19.08 13.20 34.90
N VAL A 281 18.63 11.95 34.84
CA VAL A 281 17.50 11.40 35.60
C VAL A 281 17.98 10.44 36.70
N ARG A 282 19.10 9.73 36.47
CA ARG A 282 19.62 8.66 37.32
C ARG A 282 19.72 9.03 38.80
N LYS A 283 20.16 10.26 39.11
CA LYS A 283 20.35 10.76 40.49
C LYS A 283 19.13 11.47 41.11
N ARG A 284 18.00 11.58 40.38
CA ARG A 284 16.81 12.31 40.86
C ARG A 284 15.90 11.42 41.70
N GLN A 285 15.02 12.02 42.51
CA GLN A 285 13.99 11.27 43.24
C GLN A 285 12.90 10.73 42.30
N LYS A 286 12.18 9.67 42.68
CA LYS A 286 11.20 8.98 41.82
C LYS A 286 10.13 9.90 41.23
N THR A 287 9.65 10.90 41.99
CA THR A 287 8.69 11.92 41.55
C THR A 287 9.27 12.83 40.46
N ASP A 288 10.51 13.29 40.64
CA ASP A 288 11.20 14.13 39.66
C ASP A 288 11.56 13.34 38.39
N LYS A 289 11.87 12.04 38.52
CA LYS A 289 12.07 11.15 37.37
C LYS A 289 10.79 11.05 36.54
N ARG A 290 9.65 10.85 37.21
CA ARG A 290 8.33 10.81 36.56
C ARG A 290 8.05 12.10 35.80
N ASN A 291 8.19 13.25 36.45
CA ASN A 291 7.96 14.56 35.83
C ASN A 291 8.88 14.79 34.62
N TRP A 292 10.13 14.31 34.68
CA TRP A 292 11.05 14.41 33.55
C TRP A 292 10.63 13.52 32.36
N TRP A 293 10.23 12.27 32.60
CA TRP A 293 9.76 11.37 31.53
C TRP A 293 8.44 11.83 30.91
N GLU A 294 7.54 12.38 31.71
CA GLU A 294 6.28 12.96 31.24
C GLU A 294 6.52 14.25 30.45
N GLY A 295 7.37 15.15 30.96
CA GLY A 295 7.70 16.41 30.29
C GLY A 295 8.55 16.26 29.03
N SER A 296 9.43 15.26 28.97
CA SER A 296 10.31 15.02 27.81
C SER A 296 9.59 14.40 26.61
N ARG A 297 8.40 13.80 26.82
CA ARG A 297 7.64 13.08 25.78
C ARG A 297 8.48 12.06 24.98
N ARG A 298 9.45 11.43 25.65
CA ARG A 298 10.25 10.37 25.05
C ARG A 298 9.58 9.01 25.18
N LEU A 299 9.86 8.14 24.21
CA LEU A 299 9.38 6.77 24.11
C LEU A 299 7.85 6.69 24.15
N GLU A 300 7.15 7.67 23.58
CA GLU A 300 5.69 7.61 23.39
C GLU A 300 5.27 6.40 22.55
N GLU A 301 4.02 5.97 22.77
CA GLU A 301 3.47 4.80 22.08
C GLU A 301 3.48 5.00 20.56
N GLY A 302 3.91 3.97 19.83
CA GLY A 302 3.97 3.98 18.37
C GLY A 302 5.27 4.52 17.78
N ILE A 303 6.16 5.13 18.57
CA ILE A 303 7.47 5.61 18.08
C ILE A 303 8.35 4.44 17.62
N LEU A 304 9.09 4.65 16.52
CA LEU A 304 10.09 3.71 16.02
C LEU A 304 11.37 3.74 16.86
N LEU A 305 11.87 2.55 17.16
CA LEU A 305 13.13 2.28 17.83
C LEU A 305 14.01 1.40 16.96
N SER A 306 15.33 1.56 17.06
CA SER A 306 16.31 0.63 16.51
C SER A 306 17.17 0.06 17.64
N PHE A 307 17.15 -1.26 17.81
CA PHE A 307 18.02 -1.96 18.74
C PHE A 307 19.26 -2.48 18.01
N VAL A 308 20.44 -2.00 18.39
CA VAL A 308 21.72 -2.28 17.73
C VAL A 308 22.63 -3.05 18.69
N TRP A 309 23.22 -4.15 18.24
CA TRP A 309 24.15 -4.96 19.06
C TRP A 309 25.27 -5.54 18.21
N ILE A 310 26.31 -6.06 18.88
CA ILE A 310 27.41 -6.77 18.23
C ILE A 310 27.22 -8.26 18.45
N GLN A 311 27.28 -9.03 17.37
CA GLN A 311 27.25 -10.49 17.39
C GLN A 311 28.26 -11.03 16.40
N ASP A 312 29.16 -11.91 16.86
CA ASP A 312 30.21 -12.53 16.04
C ASP A 312 31.04 -11.50 15.26
N SER A 313 31.44 -10.42 15.93
CA SER A 313 32.16 -9.26 15.36
C SER A 313 31.42 -8.54 14.22
N ARG A 314 30.11 -8.72 14.09
CA ARG A 314 29.24 -7.99 13.17
C ARG A 314 28.23 -7.16 13.95
N VAL A 315 28.01 -5.93 13.53
CA VAL A 315 26.91 -5.11 14.05
C VAL A 315 25.61 -5.57 13.41
N GLN A 316 24.63 -5.85 14.25
CA GLN A 316 23.27 -6.24 13.89
C GLN A 316 22.30 -5.15 14.36
N HIS A 317 21.11 -5.11 13.75
CA HIS A 317 20.06 -4.19 14.16
C HIS A 317 18.68 -4.87 14.09
N LEU A 318 17.72 -4.32 14.85
CA LEU A 318 16.33 -4.76 14.87
C LEU A 318 15.39 -3.57 15.10
N PHE A 319 14.42 -3.38 14.20
CA PHE A 319 13.40 -2.35 14.38
C PHE A 319 12.28 -2.81 15.31
N LEU A 320 11.98 -1.95 16.28
CA LEU A 320 10.97 -2.15 17.32
C LEU A 320 10.07 -0.92 17.35
N THR A 321 8.85 -1.08 17.84
CA THR A 321 7.95 0.05 18.11
C THR A 321 7.52 0.00 19.57
N VAL A 322 7.38 1.17 20.19
CA VAL A 322 6.89 1.24 21.57
C VAL A 322 5.42 0.79 21.59
N ALA A 323 5.14 -0.25 22.36
CA ALA A 323 3.78 -0.75 22.57
C ALA A 323 3.16 -0.17 23.84
N GLU A 324 3.96 0.00 24.90
CA GLU A 324 3.49 0.54 26.17
C GLU A 324 4.65 1.17 26.94
N ARG A 325 4.42 2.36 27.51
CA ARG A 325 5.30 2.98 28.51
C ARG A 325 4.52 3.23 29.79
N SER A 326 5.15 3.00 30.93
CA SER A 326 4.60 3.37 32.24
C SER A 326 5.61 4.19 33.02
N THR A 327 5.13 5.28 33.63
CA THR A 327 5.90 6.10 34.58
C THR A 327 5.47 5.87 36.03
N ASP A 328 4.53 4.92 36.26
CA ASP A 328 4.07 4.57 37.60
C ASP A 328 5.18 3.82 38.35
N PRO A 329 5.69 4.34 39.48
CA PRO A 329 6.74 3.68 40.25
C PRO A 329 6.32 2.34 40.85
N LYS A 330 5.02 2.01 40.89
CA LYS A 330 4.50 0.73 41.41
C LYS A 330 4.40 -0.36 40.35
N SER A 331 4.45 -0.01 39.06
CA SER A 331 4.32 -0.98 37.98
C SER A 331 5.65 -1.68 37.72
N ASP A 332 5.65 -3.02 37.79
CA ASP A 332 6.80 -3.83 37.37
C ASP A 332 7.05 -3.63 35.87
N GLY A 333 8.22 -3.10 35.53
CA GLY A 333 8.58 -2.71 34.17
C GLY A 333 8.31 -1.24 33.80
N SER A 334 8.17 -0.34 34.78
CA SER A 334 8.07 1.10 34.51
C SER A 334 9.43 1.78 34.31
N LEU A 335 9.40 2.98 33.71
CA LEU A 335 10.56 3.86 33.52
C LEU A 335 11.11 4.41 34.85
N THR A 336 10.34 4.35 35.93
CA THR A 336 10.66 4.93 37.26
C THR A 336 10.76 3.89 38.38
N TYR A 337 10.52 2.61 38.06
CA TYR A 337 10.49 1.51 39.03
C TYR A 337 11.84 1.34 39.75
N SER A 338 12.93 1.26 38.97
CA SER A 338 14.29 1.10 39.51
C SER A 338 15.11 2.39 39.39
N ASP A 339 16.20 2.50 40.16
CA ASP A 339 17.00 3.72 40.17
C ASP A 339 17.95 3.86 38.97
N ASN A 340 18.38 2.73 38.41
CA ASN A 340 19.41 2.71 37.35
C ASN A 340 18.88 2.18 36.01
N ILE A 341 17.81 1.41 36.00
CA ILE A 341 17.25 0.75 34.81
C ILE A 341 15.84 1.29 34.56
N ALA A 342 15.56 1.65 33.32
CA ALA A 342 14.23 1.96 32.82
C ALA A 342 13.76 0.80 31.95
N THR A 343 12.48 0.46 32.01
CA THR A 343 11.89 -0.61 31.19
C THR A 343 10.70 -0.08 30.40
N ILE A 344 10.55 -0.55 29.17
CA ILE A 344 9.40 -0.30 28.28
C ILE A 344 8.93 -1.60 27.65
N THR A 345 7.71 -1.62 27.15
CA THR A 345 7.20 -2.73 26.35
C THR A 345 7.21 -2.35 24.87
N THR A 346 7.77 -3.21 24.03
CA THR A 346 7.89 -3.00 22.60
C THR A 346 7.32 -4.18 21.81
N LYS A 347 7.08 -3.95 20.52
CA LYS A 347 6.70 -4.96 19.54
C LYS A 347 7.59 -4.84 18.30
N LEU A 348 7.77 -5.95 17.58
CA LEU A 348 8.51 -5.94 16.31
C LEU A 348 7.82 -5.04 15.29
N ALA A 349 8.61 -4.23 14.57
CA ALA A 349 8.11 -3.45 13.44
C ALA A 349 7.76 -4.35 12.25
N THR A 350 8.55 -5.41 12.04
CA THR A 350 8.33 -6.47 11.02
C THR A 350 8.14 -7.81 11.74
N GLN A 351 7.00 -8.49 11.49
CA GLN A 351 6.63 -9.73 12.16
C GLN A 351 6.82 -10.96 11.26
N ASP A 352 8.04 -11.18 10.77
CA ASP A 352 8.38 -12.41 10.06
C ASP A 352 9.14 -13.40 10.96
N GLN A 353 9.33 -14.62 10.46
CA GLN A 353 9.99 -15.70 11.18
C GLN A 353 11.45 -15.35 11.55
N GLN A 354 12.17 -14.61 10.70
CA GLN A 354 13.57 -14.26 10.91
C GLN A 354 13.71 -13.27 12.08
N HIS A 355 12.95 -12.17 12.06
CA HIS A 355 12.97 -11.14 13.09
C HIS A 355 12.42 -11.65 14.44
N VAL A 356 11.41 -12.52 14.42
CA VAL A 356 10.94 -13.22 15.64
C VAL A 356 12.04 -14.10 16.22
N GLY A 357 12.74 -14.87 15.36
CA GLY A 357 13.89 -15.67 15.77
C GLY A 357 15.03 -14.84 16.38
N MET A 358 15.33 -13.68 15.78
CA MET A 358 16.32 -12.74 16.32
C MET A 358 15.91 -12.20 17.69
N LEU A 359 14.65 -11.81 17.87
CA LEU A 359 14.13 -11.33 19.16
C LEU A 359 14.20 -12.41 20.25
N LEU A 360 13.85 -13.65 19.90
CA LEU A 360 13.97 -14.80 20.81
C LEU A 360 15.42 -15.03 21.23
N LYS A 361 16.35 -14.95 20.29
CA LYS A 361 17.80 -15.08 20.55
C LYS A 361 18.29 -13.98 21.50
N LEU A 362 17.93 -12.73 21.22
CA LEU A 362 18.26 -11.58 22.08
C LEU A 362 17.78 -11.79 23.53
N SER A 363 16.58 -12.34 23.72
CA SER A 363 16.03 -12.62 25.05
C SER A 363 16.71 -13.81 25.74
N CYS A 364 16.99 -14.90 25.02
CA CYS A 364 17.58 -16.12 25.61
C CYS A 364 19.03 -15.89 26.01
N GLU A 365 19.81 -15.23 25.15
CA GLU A 365 21.24 -14.98 25.35
C GLU A 365 21.51 -13.72 26.18
N LYS A 366 20.47 -12.94 26.52
CA LYS A 366 20.56 -11.66 27.23
C LYS A 366 21.61 -10.72 26.63
N ILE A 367 21.56 -10.59 25.30
CA ILE A 367 22.51 -9.74 24.57
C ILE A 367 22.25 -8.28 24.92
N HIS A 368 23.33 -7.57 25.25
CA HIS A 368 23.32 -6.15 25.52
C HIS A 368 23.67 -5.36 24.24
N GLY A 369 23.00 -4.22 24.07
CA GLY A 369 23.13 -3.35 22.91
C GLY A 369 22.80 -1.90 23.23
N VAL A 370 22.58 -1.12 22.18
CA VAL A 370 22.10 0.27 22.25
C VAL A 370 20.71 0.33 21.65
N MET A 371 19.83 1.06 22.31
CA MET A 371 18.53 1.41 21.75
C MET A 371 18.56 2.86 21.27
N LEU A 372 18.19 3.06 20.01
CA LEU A 372 18.00 4.36 19.39
C LEU A 372 16.51 4.65 19.28
N GLU A 373 16.10 5.86 19.68
CA GLU A 373 14.74 6.36 19.56
C GLU A 373 14.66 7.45 18.49
N PHE A 374 13.62 7.36 17.65
CA PHE A 374 13.34 8.32 16.57
C PHE A 374 11.98 9.00 16.80
N PRO A 375 11.92 10.11 17.58
CA PRO A 375 10.66 10.64 18.11
C PRO A 375 9.62 11.06 17.08
N HIS A 376 10.05 11.39 15.87
CA HIS A 376 9.18 11.89 14.79
C HIS A 376 8.82 10.82 13.76
N VAL A 377 9.27 9.58 13.96
CA VAL A 377 9.00 8.47 13.03
C VAL A 377 7.95 7.55 13.65
N LEU A 378 6.74 7.63 13.08
CA LEU A 378 5.59 6.83 13.49
C LEU A 378 5.23 5.83 12.38
N PRO A 379 5.59 4.55 12.49
CA PRO A 379 5.28 3.53 11.49
C PRO A 379 3.82 3.47 11.04
N ALA A 380 2.89 3.76 11.95
CA ALA A 380 1.46 3.76 11.66
C ALA A 380 1.03 4.79 10.59
N THR A 381 1.82 5.85 10.36
CA THR A 381 1.45 6.91 9.40
C THR A 381 1.83 6.58 7.96
N PHE A 382 2.84 5.73 7.74
CA PHE A 382 3.37 5.45 6.40
C PHE A 382 3.35 3.96 6.03
N THR A 383 3.46 3.04 6.99
CA THR A 383 3.51 1.59 6.69
C THR A 383 2.24 1.11 5.96
N PRO A 384 1.01 1.49 6.37
CA PRO A 384 -0.20 1.11 5.63
C PRO A 384 -0.23 1.66 4.21
N VAL A 385 0.29 2.87 4.00
CA VAL A 385 0.33 3.53 2.69
C VAL A 385 1.30 2.80 1.76
N LEU A 386 2.52 2.50 2.24
CA LEU A 386 3.52 1.75 1.46
C LEU A 386 3.04 0.33 1.15
N LYS A 387 2.39 -0.36 2.09
CA LYS A 387 1.76 -1.67 1.84
C LYS A 387 0.67 -1.58 0.77
N SER A 388 -0.17 -0.55 0.83
CA SER A 388 -1.20 -0.31 -0.17
C SER A 388 -0.60 -0.12 -1.57
N LEU A 389 0.52 0.61 -1.70
CA LEU A 389 1.24 0.74 -2.97
C LEU A 389 1.81 -0.60 -3.45
N GLN A 390 2.38 -1.41 -2.55
CA GLN A 390 2.82 -2.77 -2.89
C GLN A 390 1.65 -3.65 -3.37
N ASP A 391 0.50 -3.56 -2.71
CA ASP A 391 -0.70 -4.33 -3.09
C ASP A 391 -1.26 -3.87 -4.44
N MET A 392 -1.29 -2.56 -4.70
CA MET A 392 -1.68 -2.00 -6.00
C MET A 392 -0.73 -2.47 -7.12
N GLN A 393 0.59 -2.50 -6.87
CA GLN A 393 1.57 -3.02 -7.82
C GLN A 393 1.38 -4.52 -8.07
N ARG A 394 1.13 -5.29 -7.00
CA ARG A 394 0.97 -6.75 -7.07
C ARG A 394 -0.26 -7.15 -7.90
N LEU A 395 -1.34 -6.39 -7.77
CA LEU A 395 -2.59 -6.59 -8.50
C LEU A 395 -2.64 -5.85 -9.84
N ASN A 396 -1.62 -5.04 -10.14
CA ASN A 396 -1.57 -4.12 -11.28
C ASN A 396 -2.87 -3.31 -11.43
N ARG A 397 -3.37 -2.80 -10.30
CA ARG A 397 -4.70 -2.20 -10.19
C ARG A 397 -4.66 -0.92 -9.37
N MET A 398 -5.12 0.17 -9.97
CA MET A 398 -5.27 1.45 -9.30
C MET A 398 -6.65 2.06 -9.60
N PRO A 399 -7.41 2.47 -8.57
CA PRO A 399 -8.64 3.21 -8.79
C PRO A 399 -8.38 4.48 -9.60
N PHE A 400 -9.26 4.78 -10.57
CA PHE A 400 -9.18 5.98 -11.41
C PHE A 400 -7.87 6.11 -12.21
N GLN A 401 -7.20 5.00 -12.54
CA GLN A 401 -5.94 5.01 -13.30
C GLN A 401 -6.04 5.79 -14.62
N ASP A 402 -7.20 5.73 -15.29
CA ASP A 402 -7.45 6.44 -16.55
C ASP A 402 -7.42 7.96 -16.39
N TRP A 403 -7.66 8.46 -15.16
CA TRP A 403 -7.76 9.88 -14.84
C TRP A 403 -6.57 10.40 -14.02
N ILE A 404 -5.91 9.54 -13.23
CA ILE A 404 -4.78 9.92 -12.36
C ILE A 404 -3.44 9.81 -13.10
N LEU A 405 -3.28 8.79 -13.95
CA LEU A 405 -1.97 8.54 -14.56
C LEU A 405 -1.64 9.65 -15.59
N PRO A 406 -0.48 10.31 -15.48
CA PRO A 406 -0.13 11.45 -16.34
C PRO A 406 0.01 11.01 -17.80
N THR A 407 -0.82 11.54 -18.68
CA THR A 407 -0.74 11.24 -20.12
C THR A 407 0.47 11.93 -20.72
N ARG A 408 1.19 11.26 -21.64
CA ARG A 408 2.29 11.92 -22.38
C ARG A 408 1.75 13.14 -23.10
N VAL A 409 2.55 14.22 -23.11
CA VAL A 409 2.17 15.60 -23.47
C VAL A 409 1.39 15.71 -24.79
N ASP A 410 1.58 14.79 -25.72
CA ASP A 410 0.93 14.76 -27.04
C ASP A 410 -0.61 14.52 -27.01
N GLN A 411 -1.22 14.19 -25.87
CA GLN A 411 -2.68 13.95 -25.75
C GLN A 411 -3.46 15.07 -25.05
N LEU A 412 -2.85 16.23 -24.78
CA LEU A 412 -3.46 17.37 -24.05
C LEU A 412 -4.68 18.04 -24.72
N ALA A 413 -5.08 17.62 -25.93
CA ALA A 413 -6.10 18.30 -26.74
C ALA A 413 -7.50 17.63 -26.75
N ILE A 414 -7.72 16.52 -26.04
CA ILE A 414 -9.05 15.91 -25.93
C ILE A 414 -9.67 16.36 -24.61
N ALA A 415 -10.74 17.14 -24.66
CA ALA A 415 -11.57 17.39 -23.49
C ALA A 415 -11.94 16.04 -22.85
N LEU A 416 -11.41 15.76 -21.66
CA LEU A 416 -11.61 14.51 -20.95
C LEU A 416 -13.11 14.35 -20.68
N ARG A 417 -13.81 13.59 -21.54
CA ARG A 417 -15.21 13.24 -21.34
C ARG A 417 -15.26 12.09 -20.35
N ILE A 418 -15.28 12.44 -19.07
CA ILE A 418 -15.37 11.48 -17.99
C ILE A 418 -16.81 10.90 -17.96
N PRO A 419 -16.99 9.59 -18.07
CA PRO A 419 -18.31 8.96 -18.05
C PRO A 419 -18.91 8.98 -16.63
N PRO A 420 -20.21 8.72 -16.48
CA PRO A 420 -20.83 8.56 -15.17
C PRO A 420 -20.24 7.39 -14.36
N PRO A 421 -20.38 7.40 -13.02
CA PRO A 421 -20.00 6.28 -12.18
C PRO A 421 -20.61 4.97 -12.67
N LEU A 422 -19.87 3.86 -12.55
CA LEU A 422 -20.27 2.56 -13.10
C LEU A 422 -21.68 2.11 -12.66
N TYR A 423 -22.07 2.35 -11.41
CA TYR A 423 -23.42 2.05 -10.90
C TYR A 423 -24.53 2.95 -11.49
N ALA A 424 -24.18 4.10 -12.06
CA ALA A 424 -25.11 5.08 -12.64
C ALA A 424 -25.24 4.95 -14.17
N ARG A 425 -24.61 3.93 -14.78
CA ARG A 425 -24.62 3.71 -16.24
C ARG A 425 -25.81 2.90 -16.75
N HIS A 426 -26.69 2.45 -15.87
CA HIS A 426 -27.91 1.75 -16.29
C HIS A 426 -28.85 2.70 -17.05
N ALA A 427 -29.55 2.17 -18.06
CA ALA A 427 -30.49 2.96 -18.84
C ALA A 427 -31.59 3.55 -17.94
N GLY A 428 -31.79 4.87 -18.02
CA GLY A 428 -32.79 5.58 -17.21
C GLY A 428 -32.40 5.82 -15.75
N PHE A 429 -31.13 5.57 -15.36
CA PHE A 429 -30.68 5.87 -14.00
C PHE A 429 -30.76 7.39 -13.71
N ALA A 430 -31.35 7.74 -12.58
CA ALA A 430 -31.47 9.10 -12.10
C ALA A 430 -31.26 9.18 -10.59
N PHE A 431 -30.55 10.21 -10.13
CA PHE A 431 -30.36 10.48 -8.71
C PHE A 431 -31.57 11.24 -8.16
N PRO A 432 -32.25 10.74 -7.12
CA PRO A 432 -33.30 11.52 -6.44
C PRO A 432 -32.66 12.66 -5.63
N LEU A 433 -33.13 13.89 -5.82
CA LEU A 433 -32.59 15.07 -5.14
C LEU A 433 -33.39 15.50 -3.92
N ASP A 434 -34.40 14.71 -3.52
CA ASP A 434 -35.35 15.05 -2.45
C ASP A 434 -34.68 15.41 -1.12
N ALA A 435 -33.53 14.81 -0.83
CA ALA A 435 -32.78 15.06 0.39
C ALA A 435 -32.19 16.49 0.50
N ILE A 436 -32.02 17.19 -0.63
CA ILE A 436 -31.37 18.50 -0.70
C ILE A 436 -32.31 19.62 -1.13
N LEU A 437 -33.55 19.28 -1.50
CA LEU A 437 -34.58 20.23 -1.91
C LEU A 437 -35.12 21.05 -0.73
N GLY A 438 -35.52 22.29 -1.00
CA GLY A 438 -36.20 23.15 -0.04
C GLY A 438 -37.58 22.60 0.37
N ARG A 439 -38.08 22.99 1.55
CA ARG A 439 -39.31 22.44 2.19
C ARG A 439 -40.61 22.53 1.36
N ASN A 440 -40.61 23.22 0.22
CA ASN A 440 -41.77 23.42 -0.66
C ASN A 440 -41.45 23.11 -2.15
N SER A 441 -40.36 22.41 -2.45
CA SER A 441 -39.95 22.13 -3.83
C SER A 441 -40.52 20.80 -4.31
N ASN A 442 -40.96 20.74 -5.58
CA ASN A 442 -41.38 19.50 -6.22
C ASN A 442 -40.21 18.51 -6.35
N ALA A 443 -40.51 17.21 -6.28
CA ALA A 443 -39.55 16.13 -6.49
C ALA A 443 -38.77 16.34 -7.79
N MET A 444 -37.46 16.18 -7.71
CA MET A 444 -36.52 16.40 -8.81
C MET A 444 -35.54 15.24 -8.86
N SER A 445 -35.22 14.79 -10.07
CA SER A 445 -34.19 13.79 -10.29
C SER A 445 -33.16 14.30 -11.28
N LEU A 446 -31.91 13.91 -11.07
CA LEU A 446 -30.80 14.24 -11.96
C LEU A 446 -30.42 13.01 -12.78
N LEU A 447 -30.54 13.10 -14.10
CA LEU A 447 -30.10 12.02 -15.00
C LEU A 447 -28.58 11.88 -14.94
N SER A 448 -28.07 10.64 -15.00
CA SER A 448 -26.62 10.42 -15.05
C SER A 448 -25.96 11.00 -16.29
N THR A 449 -26.73 11.25 -17.35
CA THR A 449 -26.28 11.89 -18.60
C THR A 449 -26.33 13.42 -18.58
N SER A 450 -26.79 14.04 -17.49
CA SER A 450 -26.85 15.49 -17.35
C SER A 450 -25.45 16.12 -17.40
N SER A 451 -25.38 17.37 -17.87
CA SER A 451 -24.13 18.13 -17.99
C SER A 451 -24.09 19.28 -16.99
N ASP A 452 -22.93 19.50 -16.39
CA ASP A 452 -22.61 20.67 -15.55
C ASP A 452 -22.47 21.97 -16.35
N GLN A 453 -22.61 21.89 -17.68
CA GLN A 453 -22.69 23.03 -18.61
C GLN A 453 -24.14 23.40 -18.97
N ASP A 454 -25.13 22.61 -18.52
CA ASP A 454 -26.54 22.92 -18.76
C ASP A 454 -27.00 24.05 -17.84
N LEU A 455 -27.02 25.27 -18.38
CA LEU A 455 -27.37 26.48 -17.65
C LEU A 455 -28.81 26.42 -17.10
N THR A 456 -29.71 25.70 -17.76
CA THR A 456 -31.12 25.62 -17.34
C THR A 456 -31.26 24.73 -16.11
N LEU A 457 -30.58 23.58 -16.12
CA LEU A 457 -30.50 22.66 -15.00
C LEU A 457 -29.84 23.31 -13.77
N ILE A 458 -28.75 24.06 -13.98
CA ILE A 458 -28.04 24.74 -12.89
C ILE A 458 -28.93 25.81 -12.25
N ALA A 459 -29.59 26.65 -13.06
CA ALA A 459 -30.52 27.66 -12.56
C ALA A 459 -31.69 27.03 -11.79
N GLU A 460 -32.22 25.90 -12.28
CA GLU A 460 -33.30 25.18 -11.58
C GLU A 460 -32.83 24.65 -10.23
N LEU A 461 -31.63 24.09 -10.14
CA LEU A 461 -31.03 23.62 -8.89
C LEU A 461 -30.78 24.75 -7.90
N GLU A 462 -30.25 25.89 -8.35
CA GLU A 462 -29.96 27.05 -7.51
C GLU A 462 -31.23 27.56 -6.84
N THR A 463 -32.34 27.65 -7.59
CA THR A 463 -33.63 28.08 -7.03
C THR A 463 -34.23 27.10 -6.02
N LYS A 464 -33.93 25.80 -6.12
CA LYS A 464 -34.57 24.74 -5.33
C LYS A 464 -33.75 24.20 -4.16
N THR A 465 -32.43 24.35 -4.17
CA THR A 465 -31.51 23.66 -3.22
C THR A 465 -30.76 24.63 -2.29
N GLY A 466 -30.87 25.94 -2.51
CA GLY A 466 -30.15 26.97 -1.76
C GLY A 466 -28.63 26.93 -1.97
N LEU A 467 -28.16 26.19 -2.99
CA LEU A 467 -26.78 26.17 -3.44
C LEU A 467 -26.56 27.32 -4.42
N ASP A 468 -25.38 27.93 -4.38
CA ASP A 468 -25.00 28.90 -5.42
C ASP A 468 -24.71 28.21 -6.77
N TRP A 469 -24.63 29.00 -7.83
CA TRP A 469 -24.29 28.55 -9.17
C TRP A 469 -23.08 27.59 -9.25
N GLY A 470 -21.96 27.94 -8.62
CA GLY A 470 -20.73 27.15 -8.66
C GLY A 470 -20.87 25.83 -7.90
N GLN A 471 -21.60 25.86 -6.79
CA GLN A 471 -21.95 24.68 -6.00
C GLN A 471 -22.89 23.74 -6.76
N CYS A 472 -23.85 24.26 -7.51
CA CYS A 472 -24.73 23.48 -8.37
C CYS A 472 -23.97 22.80 -9.51
N SER A 473 -23.08 23.54 -10.18
CA SER A 473 -22.19 22.97 -11.21
C SER A 473 -21.30 21.86 -10.63
N ALA A 474 -20.70 22.09 -9.46
CA ALA A 474 -19.88 21.09 -8.76
C ALA A 474 -20.69 19.85 -8.34
N LEU A 475 -21.95 20.02 -7.91
CA LEU A 475 -22.85 18.93 -7.56
C LEU A 475 -23.16 18.06 -8.79
N ILE A 476 -23.54 18.66 -9.92
CA ILE A 476 -23.82 17.93 -11.16
C ILE A 476 -22.57 17.18 -11.60
N ALA A 477 -21.41 17.85 -11.64
CA ALA A 477 -20.15 17.22 -12.03
C ALA A 477 -19.79 16.02 -11.15
N ALA A 478 -20.02 16.09 -9.84
CA ALA A 478 -19.72 15.00 -8.90
C ALA A 478 -20.65 13.78 -9.05
N LEU A 479 -21.91 13.98 -9.43
CA LEU A 479 -22.89 12.90 -9.59
C LEU A 479 -22.83 12.26 -10.99
N THR A 480 -22.48 13.05 -12.01
CA THR A 480 -22.52 12.63 -13.43
C THR A 480 -21.16 12.20 -14.00
N ARG A 481 -20.08 12.34 -13.21
CA ARG A 481 -18.72 11.90 -13.61
C ARG A 481 -18.16 10.95 -12.57
N GLU A 482 -17.52 9.87 -13.02
CA GLU A 482 -16.84 8.93 -12.11
C GLU A 482 -15.61 9.55 -11.42
N PHE A 483 -15.06 10.62 -11.99
CA PHE A 483 -14.00 11.41 -11.40
C PHE A 483 -14.31 12.91 -11.59
N ALA A 484 -14.34 13.67 -10.49
CA ALA A 484 -14.63 15.09 -10.51
C ALA A 484 -13.67 15.85 -9.59
N LEU A 485 -13.03 16.89 -10.13
CA LEU A 485 -12.16 17.79 -9.39
C LEU A 485 -12.93 19.06 -9.01
N ILE A 486 -13.36 19.17 -7.76
CA ILE A 486 -14.04 20.35 -7.24
C ILE A 486 -13.01 21.29 -6.62
N GLN A 487 -12.85 22.47 -7.21
CA GLN A 487 -11.92 23.50 -6.74
C GLN A 487 -12.67 24.79 -6.38
N GLY A 488 -12.12 25.53 -5.43
CA GLY A 488 -12.62 26.84 -5.05
C GLY A 488 -11.77 27.45 -3.91
N PRO A 489 -11.68 28.78 -3.82
CA PRO A 489 -11.01 29.48 -2.71
C PRO A 489 -11.45 29.00 -1.31
N PRO A 490 -10.67 29.24 -0.24
CA PRO A 490 -11.14 28.98 1.12
C PRO A 490 -12.46 29.74 1.39
N GLY A 491 -13.42 29.07 2.03
CA GLY A 491 -14.73 29.65 2.35
C GLY A 491 -15.83 29.45 1.31
N THR A 492 -15.56 28.93 0.10
CA THR A 492 -16.59 28.76 -0.97
C THR A 492 -17.52 27.55 -0.81
N GLY A 493 -17.74 27.07 0.41
CA GLY A 493 -18.74 26.01 0.64
C GLY A 493 -18.39 24.60 0.12
N LYS A 494 -17.13 24.30 -0.24
CA LYS A 494 -16.73 22.94 -0.70
C LYS A 494 -17.19 21.81 0.22
N SER A 495 -17.03 21.99 1.54
CA SER A 495 -17.51 21.01 2.54
C SER A 495 -19.03 20.91 2.57
N TYR A 496 -19.74 22.03 2.34
CA TYR A 496 -21.19 22.06 2.27
C TYR A 496 -21.71 21.29 1.06
N VAL A 497 -21.13 21.48 -0.13
CA VAL A 497 -21.44 20.69 -1.35
C VAL A 497 -21.18 19.21 -1.11
N ARG A 498 -20.06 18.85 -0.46
CA ARG A 498 -19.75 17.46 -0.14
C ARG A 498 -20.81 16.81 0.75
N VAL A 499 -21.36 17.55 1.73
CA VAL A 499 -22.47 17.06 2.56
C VAL A 499 -23.71 16.81 1.69
N LYS A 500 -24.02 17.70 0.74
CA LYS A 500 -25.17 17.52 -0.18
C LYS A 500 -25.01 16.30 -1.09
N ILE A 501 -23.82 16.07 -1.63
CA ILE A 501 -23.51 14.87 -2.42
C ILE A 501 -23.77 13.61 -1.59
N MET A 502 -23.28 13.57 -0.35
CA MET A 502 -23.47 12.43 0.56
C MET A 502 -24.91 12.25 1.05
N GLN A 503 -25.77 13.26 0.90
CA GLN A 503 -27.21 13.12 1.19
C GLN A 503 -27.98 12.47 0.03
N ILE A 504 -27.42 12.50 -1.18
CA ILE A 504 -28.01 11.96 -2.41
C ILE A 504 -27.55 10.52 -2.66
N LEU A 505 -26.27 10.23 -2.41
CA LEU A 505 -25.66 8.90 -2.50
C LEU A 505 -25.98 8.08 -1.25
#